data_AF-A0A5F8HD27-F1
#
_entry.id   AF-A0A5F8HD27-F1
#
_cell.length_a   1.000
_cell.length_b   1.000
_cell.length_c   1.000
_cell.angle_alpha   90.00
_cell.angle_beta   90.00
_cell.angle_gamma   90.00
#
_symmetry.space_group_name_H-M   'P 1'
#
loop_
_entity.id
_entity.type
_entity.pdbx_description
1 polymer ?
#
loop_
_entity_poly.entity_id
_entity_poly.type
_entity_poly.pdbx_seq_one_letter_code
_entity_poly.pdbx_strand_id
1 'polypeptide(L)'
;MKCVRLPLLSRDFLLGHVDAEGLVRHHPDCKDLLIEALKFHLLPEQRGVLGTSRTRPRRCEGAGPVLFAVGGGSLFAIHGDCEAYDTRTDRWHMVASMSTRRARVGVAAIGNRLYAVGGYDGTSDLATVESYDPVTNVWQPEVSMGTRRSCLGVAALHGLLYAAGGYDGASCLNRSLTVKRRRALKVSLEVMARSNESFVKLGRPGQV
;
A
#
# COMPACT_ATOMS: atom_id res chain seq x y z
N MET A 1 -6.72 25.02 -21.10
CA MET A 1 -6.54 23.75 -20.36
C MET A 1 -5.18 23.56 -19.68
N LYS A 2 -4.22 24.50 -19.73
CA LYS A 2 -2.85 24.27 -19.25
C LYS A 2 -2.71 23.91 -17.75
N CYS A 3 -3.70 24.24 -16.92
CA CYS A 3 -3.72 23.96 -15.48
C CYS A 3 -4.35 22.60 -15.12
N VAL A 4 -4.94 21.89 -16.08
CA VAL A 4 -5.64 20.61 -15.88
C VAL A 4 -4.65 19.45 -16.04
N ARG A 5 -4.62 18.54 -15.07
CA ARG A 5 -3.74 17.36 -15.07
C ARG A 5 -4.48 16.13 -15.60
N LEU A 6 -4.73 16.11 -16.91
CA LEU A 6 -5.40 15.01 -17.60
C LEU A 6 -4.79 13.61 -17.31
N PRO A 7 -3.45 13.43 -17.20
CA PRO A 7 -2.87 12.11 -16.94
C PRO A 7 -3.22 11.49 -15.57
N LEU A 8 -3.81 12.27 -14.66
CA LEU A 8 -4.25 11.80 -13.34
C LEU A 8 -5.72 11.34 -13.33
N LEU A 9 -6.44 11.56 -14.43
CA LEU A 9 -7.83 11.11 -14.60
C LEU A 9 -7.84 9.66 -15.10
N SER A 10 -8.99 8.98 -15.01
CA SER A 10 -9.11 7.63 -15.56
C SER A 10 -9.16 7.67 -17.09
N ARG A 11 -8.63 6.62 -17.74
CA ARG A 11 -8.69 6.45 -19.20
C ARG A 11 -10.13 6.57 -19.72
N ASP A 12 -11.08 5.96 -19.00
CA ASP A 12 -12.48 5.92 -19.44
C ASP A 12 -13.12 7.31 -19.36
N PHE A 13 -12.73 8.14 -18.38
CA PHE A 13 -13.17 9.53 -18.31
C PHE A 13 -12.56 10.39 -19.43
N LEU A 14 -11.27 10.18 -19.73
CA LEU A 14 -10.58 10.89 -20.80
C LEU A 14 -11.22 10.60 -22.17
N LEU A 15 -11.50 9.34 -22.48
CA LEU A 15 -12.08 8.94 -23.76
C LEU A 15 -13.59 9.21 -23.84
N GLY A 16 -14.31 9.07 -22.73
CA GLY A 16 -15.77 9.22 -22.72
C GLY A 16 -16.24 10.68 -22.63
N HIS A 17 -15.49 11.53 -21.94
CA HIS A 17 -15.93 12.91 -21.64
C HIS A 17 -14.97 13.95 -22.22
N VAL A 18 -13.66 13.79 -21.99
CA VAL A 18 -12.68 14.82 -22.39
C VAL A 18 -12.47 14.88 -23.91
N ASP A 19 -12.45 13.74 -24.60
CA ASP A 19 -12.38 13.72 -26.08
C ASP A 19 -13.62 14.33 -26.75
N ALA A 20 -14.78 14.25 -26.11
CA ALA A 20 -16.04 14.77 -26.64
C ALA A 20 -16.17 16.29 -26.53
N GLU A 21 -15.40 16.93 -25.64
CA GLU A 21 -15.45 18.37 -25.41
C GLU A 21 -15.03 19.17 -26.66
N GLY A 22 -15.86 20.15 -27.03
CA GLY A 22 -15.60 20.99 -28.21
C GLY A 22 -14.25 21.71 -28.16
N LEU A 23 -13.84 22.16 -26.97
CA LEU A 23 -12.53 22.79 -26.76
C LEU A 23 -11.35 21.87 -27.09
N VAL A 24 -11.46 20.57 -26.81
CA VAL A 24 -10.42 19.58 -27.14
C VAL A 24 -10.45 19.26 -28.62
N ARG A 25 -11.63 19.14 -29.21
CA ARG A 25 -11.78 18.79 -30.63
C ARG A 25 -11.32 19.88 -31.59
N HIS A 26 -11.53 21.14 -31.22
CA HIS A 26 -11.24 22.28 -32.09
C HIS A 26 -9.86 22.89 -31.87
N HIS A 27 -9.21 22.68 -30.72
CA HIS A 27 -7.91 23.27 -30.43
C HIS A 27 -6.77 22.24 -30.45
N PRO A 28 -5.76 22.38 -31.34
CA PRO A 28 -4.65 21.41 -31.44
C PRO A 28 -3.87 21.24 -30.14
N ASP A 29 -3.53 22.34 -29.44
CA ASP A 29 -2.85 22.26 -28.15
C ASP A 29 -3.60 21.42 -27.10
N CYS A 30 -4.94 21.39 -27.14
CA CYS A 30 -5.73 20.60 -26.20
C CYS A 30 -5.70 19.11 -26.57
N LYS A 31 -5.61 18.77 -27.87
CA LYS A 31 -5.39 17.40 -28.33
C LYS A 31 -4.03 16.88 -27.90
N ASP A 32 -2.99 17.70 -27.98
CA ASP A 32 -1.65 17.31 -27.53
C ASP A 32 -1.63 16.95 -26.04
N LEU A 33 -2.37 17.70 -25.21
CA LEU A 33 -2.53 17.39 -23.78
C LEU A 33 -3.30 16.08 -23.55
N LEU A 34 -4.31 15.79 -24.36
CA LEU A 34 -5.05 14.52 -24.28
C LEU A 34 -4.16 13.34 -24.73
N ILE A 35 -3.38 13.51 -25.80
CA ILE A 35 -2.43 12.52 -26.30
C ILE A 35 -1.34 12.25 -25.25
N GLU A 36 -0.81 13.29 -24.60
CA GLU A 36 0.13 13.14 -23.46
C GLU A 36 -0.46 12.24 -22.37
N ALA A 37 -1.71 12.51 -21.96
CA ALA A 37 -2.40 11.73 -20.94
C ALA A 37 -2.63 10.27 -21.36
N LEU A 38 -3.13 10.04 -22.58
CA LEU A 38 -3.35 8.69 -23.10
C LEU A 38 -2.02 7.92 -23.23
N LYS A 39 -0.95 8.56 -23.70
CA LYS A 39 0.39 7.98 -23.77
C LYS A 39 0.90 7.54 -22.39
N PHE A 40 0.66 8.34 -21.35
CA PHE A 40 1.00 7.99 -19.96
C PHE A 40 0.23 6.77 -19.43
N HIS A 41 -1.00 6.54 -19.89
CA HIS A 41 -1.77 5.33 -19.58
C HIS A 41 -1.32 4.10 -20.39
N LEU A 42 -0.95 4.29 -21.66
CA LEU A 42 -0.55 3.22 -22.57
C LEU A 42 0.85 2.67 -22.30
N LEU A 43 1.75 3.48 -21.73
CA LEU A 43 3.16 3.13 -21.52
C LEU A 43 3.54 3.13 -20.02
N PRO A 44 3.04 2.17 -19.21
CA PRO A 44 3.28 2.13 -17.76
C PRO A 44 4.76 1.97 -17.40
N GLU A 45 5.53 1.24 -18.21
CA GLU A 45 6.97 1.00 -18.02
C GLU A 45 7.81 2.28 -18.24
N GLN A 46 7.33 3.19 -19.10
CA GLN A 46 8.03 4.43 -19.44
C GLN A 46 7.57 5.64 -18.63
N ARG A 47 6.73 5.45 -17.61
CA ARG A 47 6.21 6.56 -16.78
C ARG A 47 7.29 7.38 -16.09
N GLY A 48 8.44 6.78 -15.80
CA GLY A 48 9.59 7.49 -15.28
C GLY A 48 10.14 8.54 -16.26
N VAL A 49 10.12 8.23 -17.55
CA VAL A 49 10.61 9.10 -18.64
C VAL A 49 9.53 10.10 -19.09
N LEU A 50 8.26 9.69 -19.08
CA LEU A 50 7.10 10.54 -19.39
C LEU A 50 6.70 11.48 -18.22
N GLY A 51 7.59 11.69 -17.26
CA GLY A 51 7.34 12.50 -16.07
C GLY A 51 7.31 13.99 -16.40
N THR A 52 6.13 14.62 -16.36
CA THR A 52 5.95 16.07 -16.47
C THR A 52 5.30 16.60 -15.18
N SER A 53 5.21 17.92 -15.04
CA SER A 53 4.46 18.55 -13.93
C SER A 53 2.97 18.16 -13.93
N ARG A 54 2.44 17.64 -15.05
CA ARG A 54 1.04 17.21 -15.21
C ARG A 54 0.81 15.74 -14.91
N THR A 55 1.81 14.88 -15.04
CA THR A 55 1.71 13.45 -14.69
C THR A 55 1.92 13.17 -13.20
N ARG A 56 2.23 14.21 -12.42
CA ARG A 56 2.35 14.16 -10.97
C ARG A 56 1.18 14.87 -10.29
N PRO A 57 0.60 14.31 -9.21
CA PRO A 57 -0.36 15.03 -8.38
C PRO A 57 0.16 16.39 -7.94
N ARG A 58 -0.76 17.34 -7.85
CA ARG A 58 -0.49 18.70 -7.36
C ARG A 58 0.03 18.59 -5.92
N ARG A 59 1.33 18.78 -5.69
CA ARG A 59 1.83 19.12 -4.35
C ARG A 59 1.58 20.61 -4.17
N CYS A 60 1.01 21.01 -3.02
CA CYS A 60 0.94 22.42 -2.67
C CYS A 60 2.36 23.01 -2.77
N GLU A 61 2.50 24.16 -3.40
CA GLU A 61 3.76 24.88 -3.46
C GLU A 61 4.21 25.14 -2.01
N GLY A 62 5.37 24.62 -1.60
CA GLY A 62 5.85 24.68 -0.22
C GLY A 62 5.55 23.47 0.67
N ALA A 63 4.77 22.47 0.22
CA ALA A 63 4.62 21.21 0.94
C ALA A 63 5.87 20.33 0.75
N GLY A 64 6.82 20.48 1.67
CA GLY A 64 7.99 19.62 1.79
C GLY A 64 7.60 18.17 2.13
N PRO A 65 8.50 17.21 1.91
CA PRO A 65 8.30 15.86 2.44
C PRO A 65 8.21 15.91 3.97
N VAL A 66 7.27 15.14 4.54
CA VAL A 66 7.17 14.94 5.99
C VAL A 66 7.71 13.55 6.29
N LEU A 67 8.63 13.45 7.24
CA LEU A 67 9.13 12.17 7.72
C LEU A 67 8.30 11.73 8.91
N PHE A 68 7.98 10.44 9.00
CA PHE A 68 7.23 9.89 10.13
C PHE A 68 8.07 8.86 10.87
N ALA A 69 8.13 8.97 12.19
CA ALA A 69 8.60 7.92 13.08
C ALA A 69 7.38 7.30 13.77
N VAL A 70 7.30 5.97 13.74
CA VAL A 70 6.09 5.20 14.10
C VAL A 70 6.48 4.10 15.07
N GLY A 71 5.94 4.15 16.29
CA GLY A 71 6.13 3.13 17.32
C GLY A 71 7.59 3.02 17.78
N GLY A 72 8.11 1.80 17.80
CA GLY A 72 9.45 1.49 18.30
C GLY A 72 9.44 1.08 19.77
N GLY A 73 10.63 1.03 20.37
CA GLY A 73 10.80 0.67 21.77
C GLY A 73 11.99 1.39 22.39
N SER A 74 11.85 1.69 23.68
CA SER A 74 12.92 2.13 24.55
C SER A 74 13.38 0.97 25.46
N LEU A 75 14.34 1.22 26.36
CA LEU A 75 14.90 0.19 27.26
C LEU A 75 13.85 -0.61 28.04
N PHE A 76 12.71 -0.01 28.37
CA PHE A 76 11.69 -0.63 29.22
C PHE A 76 10.26 -0.50 28.69
N ALA A 77 10.06 0.02 27.47
CA ALA A 77 8.72 0.25 26.95
C ALA A 77 8.62 0.05 25.43
N ILE A 78 7.46 -0.45 25.00
CA ILE A 78 7.06 -0.50 23.60
C ILE A 78 6.08 0.64 23.36
N HIS A 79 6.35 1.45 22.33
CA HIS A 79 5.59 2.66 22.08
C HIS A 79 4.54 2.42 20.99
N GLY A 80 3.38 3.05 21.15
CA GLY A 80 2.38 3.21 20.09
C GLY A 80 2.40 4.62 19.48
N ASP A 81 3.19 5.51 20.07
CA ASP A 81 3.25 6.91 19.69
C ASP A 81 3.93 7.10 18.35
N CYS A 82 3.52 8.17 17.67
CA CYS A 82 3.97 8.51 16.34
C CYS A 82 4.28 10.00 16.28
N GLU A 83 5.32 10.35 15.54
CA GLU A 83 5.76 11.73 15.37
C GLU A 83 6.09 12.01 13.91
N ALA A 84 5.83 13.24 13.50
CA ALA A 84 6.00 13.74 12.15
C ALA A 84 6.99 14.90 12.14
N TYR A 85 8.01 14.81 11.32
CA TYR A 85 9.02 15.84 11.13
C TYR A 85 8.71 16.67 9.89
N ASP A 86 8.43 17.96 10.10
CA ASP A 86 8.28 18.94 9.02
C ASP A 86 9.67 19.50 8.66
N THR A 87 10.17 19.12 7.48
CA THR A 87 11.49 19.55 6.97
C THR A 87 11.58 21.06 6.73
N ARG A 88 10.45 21.77 6.63
CA ARG A 88 10.42 23.22 6.40
C ARG A 88 10.63 24.00 7.69
N THR A 89 10.07 23.49 8.79
CA THR A 89 10.18 24.15 10.11
C THR A 89 11.27 23.55 10.98
N ASP A 90 11.88 22.45 10.54
CA ASP A 90 12.89 21.69 11.29
C ASP A 90 12.38 21.29 12.68
N ARG A 91 11.16 20.74 12.73
CA ARG A 91 10.48 20.41 13.99
C ARG A 91 9.72 19.10 13.89
N TRP A 92 9.74 18.38 15.00
CA TRP A 92 8.91 17.21 15.24
C TRP A 92 7.58 17.62 15.87
N HIS A 93 6.52 16.96 15.43
CA HIS A 93 5.16 17.14 15.92
C HIS A 93 4.57 15.78 16.27
N MET A 94 3.93 15.70 17.43
CA MET A 94 3.15 14.52 17.79
C MET A 94 1.95 14.38 16.85
N VAL A 95 1.73 13.17 16.36
CA VAL A 95 0.52 12.80 15.61
C VAL A 95 -0.25 11.74 16.40
N ALA A 96 -1.42 11.34 15.90
CA ALA A 96 -2.21 10.31 16.57
C ALA A 96 -1.37 9.03 16.78
N SER A 97 -1.49 8.45 17.98
CA SER A 97 -0.86 7.17 18.31
C SER A 97 -1.64 6.01 17.69
N MET A 98 -0.94 4.92 17.36
CA MET A 98 -1.57 3.67 16.92
C MET A 98 -2.46 3.08 18.02
N SER A 99 -3.43 2.24 17.64
CA SER A 99 -4.25 1.54 18.64
C SER A 99 -3.48 0.44 19.36
N THR A 100 -2.49 -0.14 18.68
CA THR A 100 -1.60 -1.17 19.23
C THR A 100 -0.18 -0.63 19.34
N ARG A 101 0.52 -0.91 20.44
CA ARG A 101 1.94 -0.59 20.59
C ARG A 101 2.75 -1.54 19.71
N ARG A 102 3.74 -1.04 18.97
CA ARG A 102 4.49 -1.85 17.99
C ARG A 102 5.97 -1.49 17.97
N ALA A 103 6.83 -2.39 18.45
CA ALA A 103 8.26 -2.38 18.15
C ALA A 103 8.56 -3.32 16.98
N ARG A 104 9.74 -3.17 16.36
CA ARG A 104 10.19 -4.03 15.23
C ARG A 104 9.15 -4.08 14.09
N VAL A 105 8.40 -2.99 13.94
CA VAL A 105 7.29 -2.83 13.00
C VAL A 105 7.82 -2.48 11.62
N GLY A 106 7.16 -3.00 10.58
CA GLY A 106 7.44 -2.59 9.22
C GLY A 106 6.48 -1.49 8.77
N VAL A 107 7.02 -0.42 8.19
CA VAL A 107 6.23 0.75 7.77
C VAL A 107 6.44 1.04 6.29
N ALA A 108 5.36 1.31 5.57
CA ALA A 108 5.46 1.82 4.20
C ALA A 108 4.33 2.80 3.86
N ALA A 109 4.61 3.71 2.93
CA ALA A 109 3.66 4.68 2.42
C ALA A 109 3.04 4.22 1.09
N ILE A 110 1.70 4.16 1.01
CA ILE A 110 0.97 3.86 -0.23
C ILE A 110 -0.22 4.81 -0.35
N GLY A 111 -0.34 5.50 -1.49
CA GLY A 111 -1.51 6.32 -1.78
C GLY A 111 -1.76 7.42 -0.74
N ASN A 112 -0.70 8.10 -0.28
CA ASN A 112 -0.75 9.15 0.76
C ASN A 112 -1.23 8.68 2.15
N ARG A 113 -1.13 7.38 2.44
CA ARG A 113 -1.37 6.79 3.76
C ARG A 113 -0.15 6.00 4.21
N LEU A 114 0.10 5.97 5.50
CA LEU A 114 1.11 5.08 6.09
C LEU A 114 0.45 3.77 6.51
N TYR A 115 1.21 2.69 6.44
CA TYR A 115 0.79 1.37 6.89
C TYR A 115 1.79 0.84 7.90
N ALA A 116 1.34 0.55 9.11
CA ALA A 116 2.10 -0.15 10.13
C ALA A 116 1.72 -1.64 10.09
N VAL A 117 2.67 -2.50 9.75
CA VAL A 117 2.44 -3.92 9.47
C VAL A 117 3.18 -4.77 10.50
N GLY A 118 2.46 -5.61 11.21
CA GLY A 118 3.03 -6.55 12.18
C GLY A 118 3.75 -5.85 13.32
N GLY A 119 4.91 -6.38 13.71
CA GLY A 119 5.70 -5.93 14.86
C GLY A 119 5.47 -6.78 16.10
N TYR A 120 5.93 -6.26 17.24
CA TYR A 120 5.87 -6.89 18.56
C TYR A 120 5.28 -5.90 19.56
N ASP A 121 4.26 -6.30 20.32
CA ASP A 121 3.54 -5.43 21.27
C ASP A 121 4.11 -5.44 22.70
N GLY A 122 5.18 -6.20 22.94
CA GLY A 122 5.73 -6.45 24.27
C GLY A 122 5.37 -7.82 24.84
N THR A 123 4.41 -8.52 24.21
CA THR A 123 3.95 -9.85 24.62
C THR A 123 3.97 -10.83 23.45
N SER A 124 3.51 -10.41 22.27
CA SER A 124 3.30 -11.27 21.12
C SER A 124 3.71 -10.63 19.80
N ASP A 125 4.14 -11.45 18.85
CA ASP A 125 4.29 -11.06 17.45
C ASP A 125 2.91 -10.84 16.81
N LEU A 126 2.81 -9.74 16.06
CA LEU A 126 1.55 -9.26 15.51
C LEU A 126 1.39 -9.68 14.04
N ALA A 127 0.18 -10.11 13.70
CA ALA A 127 -0.27 -10.22 12.30
C ALA A 127 -1.09 -8.99 11.87
N THR A 128 -1.50 -8.15 12.82
CA THR A 128 -2.40 -7.02 12.61
C THR A 128 -1.72 -5.91 11.81
N VAL A 129 -2.54 -5.16 11.07
CA VAL A 129 -2.11 -4.02 10.25
C VAL A 129 -2.99 -2.84 10.57
N GLU A 130 -2.40 -1.65 10.61
CA GLU A 130 -3.11 -0.38 10.80
C GLU A 130 -2.66 0.60 9.72
N SER A 131 -3.57 1.46 9.26
CA SER A 131 -3.27 2.54 8.32
C SER A 131 -3.52 3.91 8.95
N TYR A 132 -2.62 4.84 8.68
CA TYR A 132 -2.71 6.23 9.12
C TYR A 132 -3.11 7.14 7.98
N ASP A 133 -4.13 7.95 8.21
CA ASP A 133 -4.53 9.04 7.31
C ASP A 133 -3.97 10.37 7.85
N PRO A 134 -2.99 10.99 7.17
CA PRO A 134 -2.43 12.28 7.59
C PRO A 134 -3.41 13.44 7.43
N VAL A 135 -4.49 13.30 6.65
CA VAL A 135 -5.51 14.35 6.49
C VAL A 135 -6.43 14.40 7.70
N THR A 136 -6.84 13.24 8.21
CA THR A 136 -7.73 13.16 9.38
C THR A 136 -6.96 12.99 10.69
N ASN A 137 -5.64 12.76 10.63
CA ASN A 137 -4.79 12.44 11.79
C ASN A 137 -5.36 11.27 12.61
N VAL A 138 -5.68 10.15 11.95
CA VAL A 138 -6.29 8.97 12.59
C VAL A 138 -5.68 7.68 12.06
N TRP A 139 -5.46 6.74 12.97
CA TRP A 139 -5.15 5.34 12.65
C TRP A 139 -6.42 4.49 12.56
N GLN A 140 -6.47 3.59 11.59
CA GLN A 140 -7.60 2.69 11.37
C GLN A 140 -7.10 1.24 11.21
N PRO A 141 -7.82 0.25 11.73
CA PRO A 141 -7.45 -1.15 11.54
C PRO A 141 -7.63 -1.57 10.08
N GLU A 142 -6.72 -2.40 9.61
CA GLU A 142 -6.71 -2.97 8.26
C GLU A 142 -6.75 -4.50 8.32
N VAL A 143 -6.88 -5.13 7.16
CA VAL A 143 -6.84 -6.60 7.05
C VAL A 143 -5.50 -7.12 7.58
N SER A 144 -5.58 -8.05 8.53
CA SER A 144 -4.41 -8.70 9.11
C SER A 144 -3.72 -9.64 8.12
N MET A 145 -2.42 -9.85 8.29
CA MET A 145 -1.66 -10.87 7.57
C MET A 145 -2.10 -12.27 7.99
N GLY A 146 -1.85 -13.27 7.14
CA GLY A 146 -2.07 -14.68 7.48
C GLY A 146 -1.06 -15.23 8.50
N THR A 147 0.07 -14.54 8.72
CA THR A 147 1.13 -14.96 9.64
C THR A 147 1.55 -13.78 10.49
N ARG A 148 1.86 -14.03 11.78
CA ARG A 148 2.47 -13.05 12.68
C ARG A 148 3.90 -12.79 12.25
N ARG A 149 4.33 -11.52 12.25
CA ARG A 149 5.67 -11.13 11.78
C ARG A 149 6.20 -9.93 12.56
N SER A 150 7.34 -10.08 13.21
CA SER A 150 8.20 -8.97 13.68
C SER A 150 9.54 -8.97 12.94
N CYS A 151 10.31 -7.88 13.05
CA CYS A 151 11.61 -7.72 12.34
C CYS A 151 11.51 -7.94 10.82
N LEU A 152 10.36 -7.63 10.24
CA LEU A 152 10.06 -7.85 8.82
C LEU A 152 10.48 -6.66 7.95
N GLY A 153 10.72 -6.91 6.67
CA GLY A 153 10.84 -5.86 5.66
C GLY A 153 9.47 -5.56 5.04
N VAL A 154 9.11 -4.28 4.92
CA VAL A 154 7.87 -3.84 4.27
C VAL A 154 8.17 -2.82 3.19
N ALA A 155 7.57 -3.01 2.01
CA ALA A 155 7.76 -2.11 0.88
C ALA A 155 6.49 -1.93 0.06
N ALA A 156 6.38 -0.76 -0.56
CA ALA A 156 5.36 -0.46 -1.55
C ALA A 156 5.92 -0.72 -2.96
N LEU A 157 5.23 -1.54 -3.75
CA LEU A 157 5.57 -1.77 -5.15
C LEU A 157 4.29 -1.83 -6.00
N HIS A 158 4.23 -1.04 -7.06
CA HIS A 158 3.08 -0.96 -7.97
C HIS A 158 1.72 -0.74 -7.27
N GLY A 159 1.72 0.07 -6.20
CA GLY A 159 0.52 0.36 -5.41
C GLY A 159 0.08 -0.78 -4.47
N LEU A 160 0.88 -1.84 -4.35
CA LEU A 160 0.65 -2.95 -3.44
C LEU A 160 1.65 -2.91 -2.29
N LEU A 161 1.21 -3.40 -1.13
CA LEU A 161 2.02 -3.52 0.09
C LEU A 161 2.58 -4.94 0.19
N TYR A 162 3.88 -5.07 0.35
CA TYR A 162 4.58 -6.34 0.51
C TYR A 162 5.24 -6.41 1.88
N ALA A 163 5.11 -7.57 2.54
CA ALA A 163 5.82 -7.89 3.77
C ALA A 163 6.67 -9.14 3.52
N ALA A 164 7.97 -9.07 3.80
CA ALA A 164 8.91 -10.14 3.55
C ALA A 164 9.76 -10.45 4.78
N GLY A 165 10.01 -11.74 5.00
CA GLY A 165 10.81 -12.22 6.12
C GLY A 165 10.14 -12.01 7.48
N GLY A 166 10.98 -11.81 8.49
CA GLY A 166 10.58 -11.59 9.88
C GLY A 166 10.58 -12.86 10.73
N TYR A 167 10.02 -12.75 11.93
CA TYR A 167 9.91 -13.80 12.94
C TYR A 167 8.46 -13.95 13.39
N ASP A 168 7.97 -15.18 13.52
CA ASP A 168 6.56 -15.48 13.87
C ASP A 168 6.35 -15.85 15.35
N GLY A 169 7.38 -15.76 16.17
CA GLY A 169 7.38 -16.22 17.56
C GLY A 169 8.02 -17.60 17.75
N ALA A 170 8.28 -18.33 16.65
CA ALA A 170 8.92 -19.65 16.70
C ALA A 170 10.08 -19.78 15.70
N SER A 171 9.95 -19.23 14.50
CA SER A 171 10.87 -19.44 13.38
C SER A 171 11.11 -18.17 12.56
N CYS A 172 12.31 -18.08 11.98
CA CYS A 172 12.64 -17.06 10.99
C CYS A 172 11.96 -17.40 9.66
N LEU A 173 11.23 -16.43 9.10
CA LEU A 173 10.46 -16.62 7.88
C LEU A 173 11.32 -16.27 6.65
N ASN A 174 11.24 -17.08 5.60
CA ASN A 174 11.83 -16.78 4.29
C ASN A 174 10.79 -16.34 3.24
N ARG A 175 9.49 -16.41 3.57
CA ARG A 175 8.40 -16.13 2.63
C ARG A 175 8.07 -14.63 2.55
N SER A 176 7.85 -14.12 1.34
CA SER A 176 7.20 -12.83 1.09
C SER A 176 5.69 -13.01 0.90
N LEU A 177 4.88 -12.09 1.44
CA LEU A 177 3.43 -12.05 1.30
C LEU A 177 2.98 -10.65 0.87
N THR A 178 1.95 -10.56 0.01
CA THR A 178 1.30 -9.29 -0.36
C THR A 178 0.14 -8.99 0.61
N VAL A 179 0.20 -7.86 1.31
CA VAL A 179 -0.74 -7.48 2.38
C VAL A 179 -1.98 -6.76 1.85
N LYS A 180 -1.90 -6.09 0.69
CA LYS A 180 -3.08 -5.50 0.04
C LYS A 180 -3.24 -5.96 -1.40
N ARG A 181 -3.95 -7.07 -1.58
CA ARG A 181 -4.73 -7.35 -2.80
C ARG A 181 -6.15 -7.67 -2.35
N ARG A 182 -7.03 -6.66 -2.29
CA ARG A 182 -8.45 -6.78 -2.64
C ARG A 182 -9.24 -5.50 -2.41
N ARG A 183 -9.69 -4.88 -3.51
CA ARG A 183 -11.13 -4.68 -3.65
C ARG A 183 -11.76 -6.07 -3.73
N ALA A 184 -12.85 -6.27 -2.99
CA ALA A 184 -13.62 -7.51 -2.92
C ALA A 184 -13.61 -8.31 -4.23
N LEU A 185 -12.86 -9.44 -4.24
CA LEU A 185 -13.17 -10.70 -4.92
C LEU A 185 -11.93 -11.61 -4.93
N LYS A 186 -12.22 -12.90 -4.82
CA LYS A 186 -11.36 -14.08 -4.98
C LYS A 186 -10.82 -14.75 -3.72
N VAL A 187 -11.68 -15.02 -2.75
CA VAL A 187 -11.59 -16.17 -1.81
C VAL A 187 -10.43 -17.14 -2.12
N SER A 188 -9.59 -17.38 -1.10
CA SER A 188 -8.65 -18.50 -0.97
C SER A 188 -7.52 -18.65 -1.99
N LEU A 189 -6.29 -18.56 -1.52
CA LEU A 189 -5.13 -19.24 -2.12
C LEU A 189 -4.10 -19.55 -1.02
N GLU A 190 -4.53 -20.23 0.02
CA GLU A 190 -3.64 -20.98 0.93
C GLU A 190 -4.42 -22.04 1.74
N VAL A 191 -5.23 -22.87 1.05
CA VAL A 191 -5.67 -24.19 1.52
C VAL A 191 -5.82 -25.09 0.28
N MET A 192 -4.73 -25.74 -0.15
CA MET A 192 -4.72 -26.94 -1.03
C MET A 192 -3.26 -27.26 -1.41
N ALA A 193 -2.42 -27.59 -0.42
CA ALA A 193 -1.12 -28.22 -0.68
C ALA A 193 -0.66 -29.16 0.45
N ARG A 194 -1.53 -29.53 1.40
CA ARG A 194 -1.22 -30.52 2.44
C ARG A 194 -2.48 -31.26 2.90
N SER A 195 -2.92 -32.23 2.10
CA SER A 195 -3.65 -33.42 2.56
C SER A 195 -4.08 -34.23 1.33
N ASN A 196 -3.22 -35.11 0.84
CA ASN A 196 -3.62 -36.37 0.22
C ASN A 196 -2.39 -37.27 0.07
N GLU A 197 -1.81 -37.62 1.21
CA GLU A 197 -1.25 -38.95 1.39
C GLU A 197 -2.02 -39.59 2.56
N SER A 198 -2.49 -40.81 2.32
CA SER A 198 -3.12 -41.76 3.26
C SER A 198 -4.66 -41.83 3.22
N PHE A 199 -5.15 -43.06 3.09
CA PHE A 199 -6.55 -43.55 3.01
C PHE A 199 -7.19 -43.37 1.61
N VAL A 200 -7.41 -44.42 0.80
CA VAL A 200 -8.17 -45.64 1.09
C VAL A 200 -7.65 -46.84 0.28
N LYS A 201 -7.07 -47.85 0.95
CA LYS A 201 -7.32 -49.25 0.63
C LYS A 201 -8.67 -49.59 1.26
N LEU A 202 -9.61 -50.15 0.47
CA LEU A 202 -10.57 -51.21 0.84
C LEU A 202 -11.81 -51.17 -0.07
N GLY A 203 -12.13 -52.32 -0.68
CA GLY A 203 -13.51 -52.72 -0.99
C GLY A 203 -13.99 -52.55 -2.43
N ARG A 204 -13.74 -53.55 -3.29
CA ARG A 204 -14.71 -53.91 -4.34
C ARG A 204 -15.75 -54.87 -3.73
N PRO A 205 -17.04 -54.63 -3.99
CA PRO A 205 -17.92 -55.72 -4.42
C PRO A 205 -18.66 -55.35 -5.70
N GLY A 206 -18.88 -56.35 -6.55
CA GLY A 206 -19.40 -56.21 -7.90
C GLY A 206 -20.90 -55.95 -8.01
N GLN A 207 -21.33 -55.69 -9.25
CA GLN A 207 -22.67 -55.96 -9.76
C GLN A 207 -22.50 -56.54 -11.18
N VAL A 208 -23.01 -57.77 -11.39
CA VAL A 208 -24.23 -58.13 -12.14
C VAL A 208 -24.04 -57.97 -13.65
#